data_AF-R9IEF1-F1
#
_entry.id   AF-R9IEF1-F1
#
_cell.length_a   1.000
_cell.length_b   1.000
_cell.length_c   1.000
_cell.angle_alpha   90.00
_cell.angle_beta   90.00
_cell.angle_gamma   90.00
#
_symmetry.space_group_name_H-M   'P 1'
#
loop_
_entity.id
_entity.type
_entity.pdbx_description
1 polymer ?
#
loop_
_entity_poly.entity_id
_entity_poly.type
_entity_poly.pdbx_seq_one_letter_code
_entity_poly.pdbx_strand_id
1 'polypeptide(L)'
;MHHPSYGIDIAANTYGFIYNSNGEHMISFGINENDKVIMWLLDIQNLNVNEQYYLRSENVPSDHSISSEFYEAQIEVKWADGGLEKQLLNKRVDFNEKVLLQYNLSLSQLDTETIRISKKIQKVILNTLESKKFYQKNNSSIWIYGIFKLPHLRKIQTPRKELFHV
;
A
#
# COMPACT_ATOMS: atom_id res chain seq x y z
N MET A 1 13.95 6.87 -9.01
CA MET A 1 13.90 8.07 -8.15
C MET A 1 12.77 8.94 -8.68
N HIS A 2 11.85 9.40 -7.84
CA HIS A 2 10.77 10.32 -8.28
C HIS A 2 11.32 11.74 -8.42
N HIS A 3 10.79 12.51 -9.37
CA HIS A 3 11.15 13.92 -9.54
C HIS A 3 10.76 14.69 -8.26
N PRO A 4 11.66 15.50 -7.66
CA PRO A 4 11.41 16.13 -6.36
C PRO A 4 10.23 17.11 -6.37
N SER A 5 9.82 17.58 -7.54
CA SER A 5 8.67 18.48 -7.72
C SER A 5 7.31 17.77 -7.78
N TYR A 6 7.28 16.44 -7.70
CA TYR A 6 6.05 15.66 -7.78
C TYR A 6 5.96 14.63 -6.66
N GLY A 7 4.79 14.56 -6.04
CA GLY A 7 4.43 13.52 -5.09
C GLY A 7 3.45 12.52 -5.71
N ILE A 8 3.38 11.34 -5.09
CA ILE A 8 2.44 10.28 -5.46
C ILE A 8 1.72 9.85 -4.21
N ASP A 9 0.40 9.80 -4.27
CA ASP A 9 -0.45 9.22 -3.25
C ASP A 9 -1.18 7.99 -3.82
N ILE A 10 -1.29 6.93 -3.03
CA ILE A 10 -1.93 5.68 -3.44
C ILE A 10 -3.17 5.49 -2.58
N ALA A 11 -4.32 5.81 -3.15
CA ALA A 11 -5.60 5.77 -2.45
C ALA A 11 -6.15 4.35 -2.28
N ALA A 12 -5.91 3.47 -3.27
CA ALA A 12 -6.38 2.09 -3.27
C ALA A 12 -5.31 1.11 -3.79
N ASN A 13 -5.68 -0.14 -4.09
CA ASN A 13 -4.73 -1.14 -4.57
C ASN A 13 -4.15 -0.79 -5.95
N THR A 14 -5.01 -0.29 -6.83
CA THR A 14 -4.77 -0.02 -8.27
C THR A 14 -5.16 1.41 -8.66
N TYR A 15 -5.37 2.30 -7.68
CA TYR A 15 -5.77 3.69 -7.90
C TYR A 15 -4.93 4.65 -7.06
N GLY A 16 -4.48 5.75 -7.67
CA GLY A 16 -3.71 6.78 -7.01
C GLY A 16 -3.76 8.14 -7.71
N PHE A 17 -2.98 9.07 -7.15
CA PHE A 17 -2.87 10.44 -7.59
C PHE A 17 -1.41 10.86 -7.73
N ILE A 18 -1.10 11.62 -8.76
CA ILE A 18 0.15 12.35 -8.91
C ILE A 18 -0.16 13.82 -8.63
N TYR A 19 0.62 14.46 -7.76
CA TYR A 19 0.45 15.87 -7.45
C TYR A 19 1.75 16.65 -7.59
N ASN A 20 1.67 17.90 -8.03
CA ASN A 20 2.83 18.80 -8.01
C ASN A 20 3.13 19.26 -6.58
N SER A 21 4.35 19.72 -6.30
CA SER A 21 4.76 20.22 -4.97
C SER A 21 3.87 21.34 -4.42
N ASN A 22 3.16 22.07 -5.29
CA ASN A 22 2.28 23.15 -4.90
C ASN A 22 0.84 22.68 -4.60
N GLY A 23 0.50 21.41 -4.88
CA GLY A 23 -0.84 20.85 -4.70
C GLY A 23 -1.90 21.35 -5.70
N GLU A 24 -1.50 22.12 -6.71
CA GLU A 24 -2.38 22.78 -7.68
C GLU A 24 -2.85 21.85 -8.80
N HIS A 25 -2.06 20.82 -9.12
CA HIS A 25 -2.39 19.84 -10.14
C HIS A 25 -2.41 18.45 -9.54
N MET A 26 -3.57 17.80 -9.58
CA MET A 26 -3.76 16.41 -9.18
C MET A 26 -4.22 15.60 -10.39
N ILE A 27 -3.41 14.64 -10.81
CA ILE A 27 -3.73 13.71 -11.90
C ILE A 27 -4.09 12.37 -11.29
N SER A 28 -5.26 11.87 -11.67
CA SER A 28 -5.72 10.55 -11.30
C SER A 28 -5.06 9.50 -12.20
N PHE A 29 -4.61 8.37 -11.62
CA PHE A 29 -4.06 7.27 -12.39
C PHE A 29 -4.47 5.90 -11.83
N GLY A 30 -4.60 4.93 -12.72
CA GLY A 30 -4.87 3.53 -12.42
C GLY A 30 -3.72 2.61 -12.80
N ILE A 31 -3.74 1.39 -12.28
CA ILE A 31 -2.89 0.28 -12.73
C ILE A 31 -3.83 -0.86 -13.12
N ASN A 32 -3.76 -1.33 -14.37
CA ASN A 32 -4.59 -2.46 -14.80
C ASN A 32 -3.98 -3.81 -14.41
N GLU A 33 -4.73 -4.88 -14.72
CA GLU A 33 -4.34 -6.27 -14.49
C GLU A 33 -3.03 -6.70 -15.18
N ASN A 34 -2.58 -5.96 -16.21
CA ASN A 34 -1.33 -6.21 -16.94
C ASN A 34 -0.20 -5.27 -16.50
N ASP A 35 -0.29 -4.70 -15.30
CA ASP A 35 0.70 -3.77 -14.73
C ASP A 35 0.93 -2.49 -15.57
N LYS A 36 -0.02 -2.10 -16.42
CA LYS A 36 0.06 -0.84 -17.18
C LYS A 36 -0.59 0.30 -16.42
N VAL A 37 0.06 1.47 -16.47
CA VAL A 37 -0.49 2.70 -15.90
C VAL A 37 -1.49 3.32 -16.86
N ILE A 38 -2.64 3.72 -16.34
CA ILE A 38 -3.73 4.35 -17.09
C ILE A 38 -4.01 5.73 -16.50
N MET A 39 -4.22 6.72 -17.37
CA MET A 39 -4.57 8.10 -16.99
C MET A 39 -5.55 8.67 -18.01
N TRP A 40 -6.31 9.70 -17.62
CA TRP A 40 -7.10 10.47 -18.57
C TRP A 40 -6.21 11.42 -19.37
N LEU A 41 -6.37 11.44 -20.69
CA LEU A 41 -5.56 12.31 -21.57
C LEU A 41 -5.79 13.80 -21.28
N LEU A 42 -7.01 14.19 -20.90
CA LEU A 42 -7.33 15.57 -20.57
C LEU A 42 -6.66 16.04 -19.28
N ASP A 43 -6.38 15.14 -18.32
CA ASP A 43 -5.67 15.49 -17.08
C ASP A 43 -4.21 15.87 -17.39
N ILE A 44 -3.60 15.26 -18.41
CA ILE A 44 -2.23 15.52 -18.85
C ILE A 44 -2.08 16.90 -19.49
N GLN A 45 -3.13 17.42 -20.13
CA GLN A 45 -3.09 18.73 -20.82
C GLN A 45 -2.72 19.89 -19.87
N ASN A 46 -3.04 19.76 -18.58
CA ASN A 46 -2.78 20.79 -17.58
C ASN A 46 -1.34 20.76 -17.04
N LEU A 47 -0.52 19.77 -17.41
CA LEU A 47 0.88 19.71 -17.03
C LEU A 47 1.73 20.68 -17.84
N ASN A 48 2.92 20.99 -17.33
CA ASN A 48 3.91 21.70 -18.13
C ASN A 48 4.32 20.89 -19.37
N VAL A 49 4.73 21.59 -20.42
CA VAL A 49 5.04 20.99 -21.73
C VAL A 49 6.10 19.88 -21.65
N ASN A 50 7.09 20.02 -20.78
CA ASN A 50 8.16 19.03 -20.63
C ASN A 50 7.63 17.71 -20.06
N GLU A 51 6.75 17.76 -19.05
CA GLU A 51 6.13 16.56 -18.49
C GLU A 51 5.17 15.89 -19.48
N GLN A 52 4.45 16.68 -20.28
CA GLN A 52 3.63 16.13 -21.37
C GLN A 52 4.49 15.34 -22.37
N TYR A 53 5.65 15.88 -22.77
CA TYR A 53 6.58 15.17 -23.64
C TYR A 53 7.18 13.92 -22.98
N TYR A 54 7.52 14.01 -21.70
CA TYR A 54 8.02 12.86 -20.94
C TYR A 54 7.00 11.72 -20.90
N LEU A 55 5.77 11.99 -20.45
CA LEU A 55 4.69 10.98 -20.42
C LEU A 55 4.39 10.40 -21.80
N ARG A 56 4.44 11.24 -22.84
CA ARG A 56 4.28 10.78 -24.22
C ARG A 56 5.41 9.84 -24.66
N SER A 57 6.64 10.07 -24.22
CA SER A 57 7.79 9.22 -24.55
C SER A 57 7.74 7.85 -23.85
N GLU A 58 7.13 7.80 -22.66
CA GLU A 58 6.90 6.56 -21.89
C GLU A 58 5.61 5.82 -22.31
N ASN A 59 4.88 6.35 -23.29
CA ASN A 59 3.63 5.75 -23.72
C ASN A 59 3.86 4.39 -24.41
N VAL A 60 3.07 3.40 -24.02
CA VAL A 60 3.13 2.03 -24.56
C VAL A 60 1.86 1.71 -25.36
N PRO A 61 1.89 0.73 -26.29
CA PRO A 61 0.68 0.28 -26.96
C PRO A 61 -0.39 -0.17 -25.95
N SER A 62 -1.63 0.24 -26.20
CA SER A 62 -2.78 -0.15 -25.38
C SER A 62 -2.99 -1.67 -25.43
N ASP A 63 -3.31 -2.26 -24.28
CA ASP A 63 -3.83 -3.64 -24.18
C ASP A 63 -5.36 -3.67 -24.12
N HIS A 64 -6.03 -2.52 -24.25
CA HIS A 64 -7.48 -2.37 -24.16
C HIS A 64 -8.09 -2.82 -22.81
N SER A 65 -7.29 -2.93 -21.75
CA SER A 65 -7.78 -3.26 -20.41
C SER A 65 -7.73 -2.01 -19.52
N ILE A 66 -8.90 -1.54 -19.08
CA ILE A 66 -9.03 -0.42 -18.12
C ILE A 66 -9.47 -0.88 -16.72
N SER A 67 -9.71 -2.19 -16.56
CA SER A 67 -10.15 -2.83 -15.31
C SER A 67 -9.18 -2.48 -14.18
N SER A 68 -9.67 -1.66 -13.25
CA SER A 68 -8.92 -1.16 -12.10
C SER A 68 -9.86 -0.40 -11.16
N GLU A 69 -9.48 -0.24 -9.90
CA GLU A 69 -10.21 0.61 -8.94
C GLU A 69 -10.23 2.08 -9.39
N PHE A 70 -9.34 2.49 -10.30
CA PHE A 70 -9.38 3.80 -10.94
C PHE A 70 -10.63 3.97 -11.80
N TYR A 71 -10.93 2.98 -12.65
CA TYR A 71 -12.13 3.00 -13.49
C TYR A 71 -13.39 2.95 -12.62
N GLU A 72 -13.40 2.06 -11.62
CA GLU A 72 -14.51 1.93 -10.67
C GLU A 72 -14.78 3.25 -9.92
N ALA A 73 -13.73 3.94 -9.46
CA ALA A 73 -13.87 5.20 -8.74
C ALA A 73 -14.28 6.37 -9.65
N GLN A 74 -13.68 6.49 -10.83
CA GLN A 74 -13.88 7.65 -11.71
C GLN A 74 -15.15 7.56 -12.56
N ILE A 75 -15.56 6.35 -12.97
CA ILE A 75 -16.69 6.12 -13.88
C ILE A 75 -17.88 5.50 -13.14
N GLU A 76 -17.64 4.45 -12.36
CA GLU A 76 -18.73 3.71 -11.68
C GLU A 76 -19.12 4.31 -10.32
N VAL A 77 -18.37 5.31 -9.85
CA VAL A 77 -18.57 5.99 -8.56
C VAL A 77 -18.55 4.99 -7.38
N LYS A 78 -17.68 3.97 -7.49
CA LYS A 78 -17.44 2.99 -6.43
C LYS A 78 -16.23 3.43 -5.60
N TRP A 79 -16.47 3.69 -4.31
CA TRP A 79 -15.42 4.06 -3.38
C TRP A 79 -14.65 2.81 -2.93
N ALA A 80 -13.32 2.87 -2.99
CA ALA A 80 -12.49 1.77 -2.53
C ALA A 80 -12.45 1.69 -0.99
N ASP A 81 -12.36 0.47 -0.46
CA ASP A 81 -12.18 0.18 0.97
C ASP A 81 -10.77 0.56 1.49
N GLY A 82 -9.93 1.12 0.62
CA GLY A 82 -8.53 1.44 0.85
C GLY A 82 -7.60 0.26 0.54
N GLY A 83 -6.29 0.55 0.51
CA GLY A 83 -5.27 -0.46 0.22
C GLY A 83 -5.30 -1.66 1.19
N LEU A 84 -4.85 -2.83 0.72
CA LEU A 84 -4.82 -4.08 1.50
C LEU A 84 -4.11 -3.92 2.85
N GLU A 85 -3.07 -3.09 2.93
CA GLU A 85 -2.35 -2.80 4.17
C GLU A 85 -3.25 -2.08 5.19
N LYS A 86 -4.02 -1.10 4.74
CA LYS A 86 -4.97 -0.36 5.58
C LYS A 86 -6.07 -1.30 6.08
N GLN A 87 -6.62 -2.12 5.18
CA GLN A 87 -7.61 -3.13 5.56
C GLN A 87 -7.06 -4.12 6.58
N LEU A 88 -5.81 -4.57 6.41
CA LEU A 88 -5.15 -5.48 7.35
C LEU A 88 -4.96 -4.83 8.73
N LEU A 89 -4.52 -3.58 8.78
CA LEU A 89 -4.35 -2.83 10.02
C LEU A 89 -5.70 -2.65 10.73
N ASN A 90 -6.77 -2.33 10.00
CA ASN A 90 -8.12 -2.24 10.57
C ASN A 90 -8.57 -3.58 11.15
N LYS A 91 -8.42 -4.69 10.41
CA LYS A 91 -8.75 -6.03 10.91
C LYS A 91 -7.98 -6.42 12.17
N ARG A 92 -6.72 -5.99 12.28
CA ARG A 92 -5.91 -6.20 13.50
C ARG A 92 -6.48 -5.42 14.69
N VAL A 93 -6.90 -4.17 14.49
CA VAL A 93 -7.54 -3.36 15.54
C VAL A 93 -8.84 -4.01 15.98
N ASP A 94 -9.72 -4.36 15.04
CA ASP A 94 -11.00 -5.04 15.31
C ASP A 94 -10.80 -6.35 16.09
N PHE A 95 -9.78 -7.12 15.73
CA PHE A 95 -9.45 -8.36 16.43
C PHE A 95 -9.03 -8.10 17.88
N ASN A 96 -8.16 -7.11 18.10
CA ASN A 96 -7.70 -6.74 19.44
C ASN A 96 -8.85 -6.24 20.32
N GLU A 97 -9.76 -5.43 19.77
CA GLU A 97 -10.95 -4.95 20.48
C GLU A 97 -11.86 -6.10 20.91
N LYS A 98 -12.12 -7.06 20.01
CA LYS A 98 -12.95 -8.24 20.32
C LYS A 98 -12.32 -9.10 21.42
N VAL A 99 -11.00 -9.29 21.41
CA VAL A 99 -10.30 -10.05 22.46
C VAL A 99 -10.35 -9.32 23.80
N LEU A 100 -10.19 -7.99 23.79
CA LEU A 100 -10.31 -7.18 25.00
C LEU A 100 -11.71 -7.27 25.59
N LEU A 101 -12.77 -7.17 24.78
CA LEU A 101 -14.16 -7.25 25.26
C LEU A 101 -14.51 -8.64 25.81
N GLN A 102 -14.08 -9.71 25.13
CA GLN A 102 -14.46 -11.08 25.49
C GLN A 102 -13.64 -11.64 26.66
N TYR A 103 -12.35 -11.33 26.73
CA TYR A 103 -11.41 -11.96 27.66
C TYR A 103 -10.78 -10.96 28.65
N ASN A 104 -11.14 -9.68 28.58
CA ASN A 104 -10.53 -8.59 29.36
C ASN A 104 -8.99 -8.58 29.26
N LEU A 105 -8.48 -8.94 28.08
CA LEU A 105 -7.05 -9.08 27.80
C LEU A 105 -6.67 -8.14 26.65
N SER A 106 -5.72 -7.23 26.90
CA SER A 106 -5.10 -6.46 25.82
C SER A 106 -3.98 -7.27 25.16
N LEU A 107 -4.09 -7.48 23.84
CA LEU A 107 -3.06 -8.09 23.02
C LEU A 107 -2.03 -7.09 22.51
N SER A 108 -2.37 -5.80 22.45
CA SER A 108 -1.47 -4.78 21.94
C SER A 108 -0.45 -4.36 23.00
N GLN A 109 0.78 -4.15 22.55
CA GLN A 109 1.84 -3.50 23.32
C GLN A 109 2.46 -2.40 22.48
N LEU A 110 2.89 -1.32 23.16
CA LEU A 110 3.56 -0.20 22.54
C LEU A 110 2.74 0.36 21.37
N ASP A 111 1.48 0.71 21.62
CA ASP A 111 0.59 1.27 20.59
C ASP A 111 1.24 2.46 19.88
N THR A 112 1.96 3.29 20.63
CA THR A 112 2.73 4.43 20.09
C THR A 112 3.83 4.00 19.12
N GLU A 113 4.59 2.94 19.42
CA GLU A 113 5.68 2.47 18.54
C GLU A 113 5.12 1.72 17.34
N THR A 114 4.05 0.94 17.52
CA THR A 114 3.31 0.32 16.42
C THR A 114 2.78 1.38 15.46
N ILE A 115 2.18 2.47 15.97
CA ILE A 115 1.70 3.60 15.16
C ILE A 115 2.87 4.30 14.47
N ARG A 116 4.01 4.45 15.14
CA ARG A 116 5.21 5.08 14.57
C ARG A 116 5.80 4.26 13.42
N ILE A 117 5.82 2.94 13.55
CA ILE A 117 6.30 2.01 12.52
C ILE A 117 5.27 1.92 11.39
N SER A 118 3.97 1.86 11.69
CA SER A 118 2.92 1.80 10.65
C SER A 118 2.92 3.03 9.76
N LYS A 119 3.17 4.23 10.31
CA LYS A 119 3.37 5.47 9.52
C LYS A 119 4.56 5.40 8.56
N LYS A 120 5.54 4.54 8.80
CA LYS A 120 6.68 4.33 7.90
C LYS A 120 6.40 3.30 6.80
N ILE A 121 5.28 2.56 6.90
CA ILE A 121 4.81 1.70 5.82
C ILE A 121 4.22 2.62 4.75
N GLN A 122 5.08 3.13 3.87
CA GLN A 122 4.62 3.65 2.59
C GLN A 122 4.24 2.48 1.71
N LYS A 123 3.37 2.70 0.71
CA LYS A 123 3.12 1.78 -0.39
C LYS A 123 4.20 1.98 -1.48
N VAL A 124 4.92 0.94 -1.90
CA VAL A 124 6.07 1.01 -2.80
C VAL A 124 5.47 0.75 -4.15
N ILE A 125 5.58 1.78 -4.96
CA ILE A 125 5.01 1.86 -6.29
C ILE A 125 5.81 0.95 -7.26
N LEU A 126 7.03 0.57 -6.89
CA LEU A 126 7.91 -0.28 -7.69
C LEU A 126 7.61 -1.76 -7.46
N ASN A 127 7.15 -2.48 -8.49
CA ASN A 127 7.05 -3.94 -8.53
C ASN A 127 8.43 -4.60 -8.73
N THR A 128 9.44 -4.22 -7.93
CA THR A 128 10.77 -4.85 -7.95
C THR A 128 10.87 -5.97 -6.91
N LEU A 129 11.73 -6.96 -7.14
CA LEU A 129 11.97 -8.03 -6.16
C LEU A 129 12.49 -7.49 -4.82
N GLU A 130 13.22 -6.38 -4.81
CA GLU A 130 13.75 -5.77 -3.59
C GLU A 130 12.67 -5.05 -2.77
N SER A 131 11.75 -4.33 -3.42
CA SER A 131 10.63 -3.70 -2.71
C SER A 131 9.72 -4.74 -2.07
N LYS A 132 9.44 -5.85 -2.77
CA LYS A 132 8.70 -7.00 -2.22
C LYS A 132 9.38 -7.58 -0.96
N LYS A 133 10.71 -7.75 -0.98
CA LYS A 133 11.49 -8.24 0.17
C LYS A 133 11.49 -7.25 1.34
N PHE A 134 11.63 -5.96 1.07
CA PHE A 134 11.54 -4.90 2.09
C PHE A 134 10.16 -4.91 2.78
N TYR A 135 9.09 -5.09 2.01
CA TYR A 135 7.74 -5.23 2.55
C TYR A 135 7.55 -6.40 3.48
N GLN A 136 7.94 -7.59 3.00
CA GLN A 136 7.76 -8.81 3.76
C GLN A 136 8.49 -8.71 5.11
N LYS A 137 9.68 -8.12 5.12
CA LYS A 137 10.47 -7.86 6.34
C LYS A 137 9.78 -6.88 7.30
N ASN A 138 9.26 -5.75 6.81
CA ASN A 138 8.60 -4.75 7.64
C ASN A 138 7.24 -5.24 8.18
N ASN A 139 6.42 -5.88 7.34
CA ASN A 139 5.15 -6.48 7.77
C ASN A 139 5.37 -7.58 8.81
N SER A 140 6.36 -8.46 8.61
CA SER A 140 6.72 -9.50 9.60
C SER A 140 7.14 -8.87 10.94
N SER A 141 7.85 -7.75 10.90
CA SER A 141 8.26 -7.03 12.11
C SER A 141 7.05 -6.52 12.89
N ILE A 142 6.02 -6.00 12.22
CA ILE A 142 4.79 -5.50 12.87
C ILE A 142 3.99 -6.63 13.55
N TRP A 143 3.98 -7.83 12.95
CA TRP A 143 3.41 -9.01 13.58
C TRP A 143 4.20 -9.46 14.82
N ILE A 144 5.53 -9.38 14.77
CA ILE A 144 6.41 -9.70 15.90
C ILE A 144 6.23 -8.68 17.04
N TYR A 145 6.20 -7.37 16.76
CA TYR A 145 6.05 -6.36 17.81
C TYR A 145 4.63 -6.29 18.40
N GLY A 146 3.62 -6.75 17.68
CA GLY A 146 2.21 -6.62 18.08
C GLY A 146 1.63 -7.72 18.97
N ILE A 147 2.33 -8.84 19.19
CA ILE A 147 1.80 -10.03 19.89
C ILE A 147 2.76 -10.43 21.02
N PHE A 148 2.77 -9.77 22.19
CA PHE A 148 3.55 -10.30 23.33
C PHE A 148 3.02 -9.99 24.74
N LYS A 149 1.93 -10.65 25.17
CA LYS A 149 1.74 -10.91 26.62
C LYS A 149 0.93 -12.17 26.95
N LEU A 150 1.27 -13.31 26.34
CA LEU A 150 0.84 -14.61 26.89
C LEU A 150 2.08 -15.50 27.09
N PRO A 151 2.51 -15.75 28.34
CA PRO A 151 3.60 -16.68 28.65
C PRO A 151 3.44 -18.05 27.97
N HIS A 152 2.18 -18.45 27.73
CA HIS A 152 1.81 -19.72 27.11
C HIS A 152 1.99 -19.73 25.57
N LEU A 153 1.91 -18.58 24.89
CA LEU A 153 2.06 -18.49 23.44
C LEU A 153 3.52 -18.35 22.98
N ARG A 154 4.46 -18.05 23.90
CA ARG A 154 5.92 -18.10 23.61
C ARG A 154 6.40 -19.49 23.16
N LYS A 155 5.68 -20.56 23.54
CA LYS A 155 6.04 -21.94 23.16
C LYS A 155 5.81 -22.26 21.68
N ILE A 156 4.98 -21.49 20.98
CA ILE A 156 4.64 -21.73 19.56
C ILE A 156 5.74 -21.18 18.62
N GLN A 157 6.65 -20.35 19.14
CA GLN A 157 7.66 -19.64 18.35
C GLN A 157 9.10 -20.09 18.65
N THR A 158 9.31 -21.37 18.98
CA THR A 158 10.62 -21.96 18.66
C THR A 158 10.53 -22.48 17.24
N PRO A 159 11.20 -21.86 16.25
CA PRO A 159 11.45 -22.57 15.01
C PRO A 159 12.31 -23.77 15.39
N ARG A 160 11.80 -24.98 15.15
CA ARG A 160 12.62 -26.17 15.03
C ARG A 160 13.66 -25.84 13.94
N LYS A 161 14.89 -25.49 14.36
CA LYS A 161 16.04 -25.28 13.48
C LYS A 161 16.55 -26.59 12.85
N GLU A 162 15.86 -27.70 13.10
CA GLU A 162 16.15 -29.00 12.56
C GLU A 162 15.04 -29.35 11.58
N LEU A 163 15.27 -29.18 10.28
CA LEU A 163 14.62 -29.90 9.18
C LEU A 163 15.12 -29.49 7.77
N PHE A 164 16.11 -28.59 7.64
CA PHE A 164 16.85 -28.40 6.39
C PHE A 164 18.23 -29.05 6.47
N HIS A 165 18.23 -30.38 6.57
CA HIS A 165 19.29 -31.24 6.10
C HIS A 165 18.62 -32.48 5.49
N VAL A 166 18.34 -32.41 4.19
CA VAL A 166 18.65 -33.41 3.16
C VAL A 166 18.77 -32.66 1.85
#